data_AF-A0A841N6Q8-F1
#
_entry.id   AF-A0A841N6Q8-F1
#
_cell.length_a   1.000
_cell.length_b   1.000
_cell.length_c   1.000
_cell.angle_alpha   90.00
_cell.angle_beta   90.00
_cell.angle_gamma   90.00
#
_symmetry.space_group_name_H-M   'P 1'
#
loop_
_entity.id
_entity.type
_entity.pdbx_description
1 polymer ?
#
loop_
_entity_poly.entity_id
_entity_poly.type
_entity_poly.pdbx_seq_one_letter_code
_entity_poly.pdbx_strand_id
1 'polypeptide(L)'
;MKKIIIPISTLFVTGLAYAQTTPSTTENYIYSKTYLSDPTLSTPKVSETVQYFDGLGRPKQIVNVKASPLGKDIVTQIEYDAFGRQVKDYLPVPQSGTQNGAIVPNPLGNASSVYGSEKIYAEKVLENSPLDRIQQQVQVGNDWSNKPVKFNYDANVNGEVFQFATTTTWVDNATSSVLSLSGTFPANQLYKNTVTDEDGNINIEYKNGKGQIIMARKHDGTFYNDTYYVYNEYDQLAFVLPQKALFQSITDTLLNDLCYQYRYDGRGRLVEKKLPGKGWEYMIYDKADRLVMTQDANLKSINQWMITEYDALNRVAYTGIIYNSASRNGLQGYVSAYPPNNIKRS
;
A
#
# COMPACT_ATOMS: atom_id res chain seq x y z
N MET A 1 23.15 59.20 -68.51
CA MET A 1 21.93 59.05 -67.69
C MET A 1 21.92 57.64 -67.12
N LYS A 2 21.90 57.51 -65.78
CA LYS A 2 21.89 56.23 -65.07
C LYS A 2 20.51 55.56 -65.23
N LYS A 3 20.47 54.25 -65.49
CA LYS A 3 19.30 53.41 -65.20
C LYS A 3 19.71 52.31 -64.23
N ILE A 4 19.05 52.35 -63.08
CA ILE A 4 19.16 51.45 -61.93
C ILE A 4 18.25 50.26 -62.21
N ILE A 5 18.75 49.03 -62.06
CA ILE A 5 17.92 47.83 -61.85
C ILE A 5 18.60 46.99 -60.76
N ILE A 6 17.88 46.78 -59.67
CA ILE A 6 18.17 45.91 -58.51
C ILE A 6 16.82 45.24 -58.19
N PRO A 7 16.71 44.04 -57.59
CA PRO A 7 17.38 42.75 -57.76
C PRO A 7 16.30 41.63 -57.92
N ILE A 8 16.64 40.35 -57.78
CA ILE A 8 16.00 39.43 -56.80
C ILE A 8 16.87 38.19 -56.72
N SER A 9 17.47 38.03 -55.54
CA SER A 9 18.21 36.87 -55.09
C SER A 9 17.22 35.91 -54.42
N THR A 10 17.04 34.72 -54.98
CA THR A 10 16.34 33.62 -54.29
C THR A 10 17.38 32.77 -53.54
N LEU A 11 17.58 33.13 -52.27
CA LEU A 11 18.36 32.38 -51.30
C LEU A 11 17.54 31.16 -50.86
N PHE A 12 17.93 29.96 -51.30
CA PHE A 12 17.42 28.69 -50.77
C PHE A 12 17.89 28.52 -49.32
N VAL A 13 17.02 28.84 -48.36
CA VAL A 13 17.21 28.45 -46.96
C VAL A 13 16.54 27.09 -46.78
N THR A 14 17.33 26.02 -46.84
CA THR A 14 16.93 24.70 -46.37
C THR A 14 16.80 24.74 -44.85
N GLY A 15 15.58 24.91 -44.35
CA GLY A 15 15.27 24.68 -42.94
C GLY A 15 15.39 23.19 -42.64
N LEU A 16 16.33 22.83 -41.77
CA LEU A 16 16.32 21.52 -41.11
C LEU A 16 15.07 21.48 -40.22
N ALA A 17 14.02 20.80 -40.69
CA ALA A 17 12.93 20.41 -39.82
C ALA A 17 13.46 19.39 -38.81
N TYR A 18 13.51 19.75 -37.53
CA TYR A 18 13.68 18.77 -36.46
C TYR A 18 12.43 17.89 -36.45
N ALA A 19 12.52 16.72 -37.09
CA ALA A 19 11.49 15.71 -36.96
C ALA A 19 11.34 15.38 -35.48
N GLN A 20 10.12 15.50 -34.95
CA GLN A 20 9.77 14.86 -33.70
C GLN A 20 10.05 13.37 -33.92
N THR A 21 11.08 12.83 -33.26
CA THR A 21 11.44 11.42 -33.36
C THR A 21 10.25 10.63 -32.85
N THR A 22 9.43 10.16 -33.78
CA THR A 22 8.24 9.37 -33.51
C THR A 22 8.76 7.99 -33.15
N PRO A 23 8.60 7.51 -31.89
CA PRO A 23 9.10 6.21 -31.48
C PRO A 23 8.58 5.06 -32.37
N SER A 24 7.40 5.20 -32.98
CA SER A 24 6.93 4.31 -34.03
C SER A 24 5.91 5.00 -34.93
N THR A 25 5.81 4.54 -36.17
CA THR A 25 4.73 4.89 -37.12
C THR A 25 3.75 3.74 -37.35
N THR A 26 4.02 2.56 -36.80
CA THR A 26 3.25 1.33 -37.03
C THR A 26 2.60 0.77 -35.77
N GLU A 27 2.96 1.31 -34.59
CA GLU A 27 2.55 0.78 -33.30
C GLU A 27 1.87 1.86 -32.46
N ASN A 28 0.86 1.46 -31.69
CA ASN A 28 0.24 2.34 -30.70
C ASN A 28 1.16 2.47 -29.48
N TYR A 29 1.39 3.71 -29.03
CA TYR A 29 2.23 3.97 -27.85
C TYR A 29 1.77 5.19 -27.05
N ILE A 30 2.17 5.21 -25.77
CA ILE A 30 2.16 6.40 -24.91
C ILE A 30 3.61 6.77 -24.65
N TYR A 31 3.94 8.04 -24.90
CA TYR A 31 5.26 8.59 -24.59
C TYR A 31 5.16 9.57 -23.43
N SER A 32 6.01 9.38 -22.43
CA SER A 32 6.14 10.25 -21.27
C SER A 32 7.55 10.80 -21.18
N LYS A 33 7.65 12.12 -20.92
CA LYS A 33 8.91 12.83 -20.71
C LYS A 33 8.80 13.63 -19.41
N THR A 34 9.70 13.33 -18.48
CA THR A 34 9.83 14.04 -17.20
C THR A 34 11.12 14.85 -17.22
N TYR A 35 11.01 16.15 -16.98
CA TYR A 35 12.16 17.04 -16.85
C TYR A 35 12.73 16.94 -15.43
N LEU A 36 14.01 16.61 -15.33
CA LEU A 36 14.76 16.49 -14.08
C LEU A 36 15.56 17.77 -13.75
N SER A 37 15.59 18.71 -14.69
CA SER A 37 16.12 20.06 -14.52
C SER A 37 15.13 21.07 -15.07
N ASP A 38 15.42 22.35 -14.89
CA ASP A 38 14.65 23.43 -15.52
C ASP A 38 14.50 23.17 -17.04
N PRO A 39 13.26 23.09 -17.55
CA PRO A 39 12.98 22.79 -18.96
C PRO A 39 13.42 23.91 -19.91
N THR A 40 13.72 25.11 -19.39
CA THR A 40 14.19 26.26 -20.18
C THR A 40 15.68 26.21 -20.50
N LEU A 41 16.43 25.31 -19.87
CA LEU A 41 17.85 25.09 -20.18
C LEU A 41 18.02 24.59 -21.63
N SER A 42 19.16 24.91 -22.25
CA SER A 42 19.47 24.46 -23.62
C SER A 42 19.62 22.94 -23.74
N THR A 43 20.01 22.27 -22.65
CA THR A 43 20.16 20.81 -22.55
C THR A 43 19.54 20.32 -21.24
N PRO A 44 18.20 20.29 -21.14
CA PRO A 44 17.55 19.87 -19.92
C PRO A 44 17.79 18.37 -19.69
N LYS A 45 18.04 17.99 -18.44
CA LYS A 45 18.08 16.58 -18.04
C LYS A 45 16.65 16.04 -18.09
N VAL A 46 16.45 14.92 -18.76
CA VAL A 46 15.14 14.31 -18.96
C VAL A 46 15.18 12.82 -18.63
N SER A 47 14.04 12.30 -18.22
CA SER A 47 13.73 10.86 -18.20
C SER A 47 12.61 10.61 -19.19
N GLU A 48 12.76 9.60 -20.04
CA GLU A 48 11.87 9.33 -21.16
C GLU A 48 11.43 7.87 -21.15
N THR A 49 10.13 7.63 -21.27
CA THR A 49 9.54 6.28 -21.30
C THR A 49 8.54 6.18 -22.43
N VAL A 50 8.62 5.11 -23.23
CA VAL A 50 7.65 4.74 -24.26
C VAL A 50 6.99 3.43 -23.85
N GLN A 51 5.66 3.41 -23.77
CA GLN A 51 4.87 2.20 -23.53
C GLN A 51 4.12 1.82 -24.79
N TYR A 52 4.38 0.64 -25.32
CA TYR A 52 3.73 0.09 -26.51
C TYR A 52 2.56 -0.81 -26.15
N PHE A 53 1.54 -0.82 -27.01
CA PHE A 53 0.31 -1.57 -26.79
C PHE A 53 0.08 -2.61 -27.88
N ASP A 54 -0.63 -3.67 -27.54
CA ASP A 54 -1.16 -4.64 -28.51
C ASP A 54 -2.45 -4.13 -29.18
N GLY A 55 -3.02 -4.92 -30.08
CA GLY A 55 -4.25 -4.57 -30.80
C GLY A 55 -5.50 -4.45 -29.93
N LEU A 56 -5.44 -4.90 -28.66
CA LEU A 56 -6.51 -4.76 -27.67
C LEU A 56 -6.26 -3.59 -26.70
N GLY A 57 -5.19 -2.81 -26.92
CA GLY A 57 -4.84 -1.68 -26.06
C GLY A 57 -4.19 -2.11 -24.74
N ARG A 58 -3.66 -3.33 -24.64
CA ARG A 58 -2.92 -3.78 -23.45
C ARG A 58 -1.42 -3.52 -23.63
N PRO A 59 -0.70 -3.05 -22.60
CA PRO A 59 0.74 -2.86 -22.69
C PRO A 59 1.49 -4.14 -23.04
N LYS A 60 2.37 -4.11 -24.04
CA LYS A 60 3.21 -5.25 -24.45
C LYS A 60 4.70 -5.03 -24.24
N GLN A 61 5.15 -3.77 -24.17
CA GLN A 61 6.54 -3.44 -23.97
C GLN A 61 6.68 -2.04 -23.38
N ILE A 62 7.60 -1.87 -22.43
CA ILE A 62 7.99 -0.57 -21.88
C ILE A 62 9.46 -0.33 -22.21
N VAL A 63 9.77 0.79 -22.85
CA VAL A 63 11.12 1.22 -23.22
C VAL A 63 11.48 2.46 -22.43
N ASN A 64 12.45 2.35 -21.52
CA ASN A 64 13.07 3.51 -20.88
C ASN A 64 14.25 3.97 -21.74
N VAL A 65 14.10 5.13 -22.36
CA VAL A 65 14.99 5.62 -23.42
C VAL A 65 16.30 6.09 -22.79
N LYS A 66 17.42 5.53 -23.24
CA LYS A 66 18.79 5.86 -22.77
C LYS A 66 18.96 5.84 -21.25
N ALA A 67 18.16 5.02 -20.55
CA ALA A 67 18.09 5.01 -19.09
C ALA A 67 19.27 4.29 -18.40
N SER A 68 20.07 3.52 -19.15
CA SER A 68 21.28 2.91 -18.59
C SER A 68 22.45 3.90 -18.50
N PRO A 69 23.46 3.66 -17.64
CA PRO A 69 24.64 4.54 -17.52
C PRO A 69 25.42 4.75 -18.83
N LEU A 70 25.32 3.80 -19.77
CA LEU A 70 25.96 3.87 -21.08
C LEU A 70 25.06 4.51 -22.16
N GLY A 71 23.92 5.11 -21.78
CA GLY A 71 22.98 5.73 -22.71
C GLY A 71 22.25 4.73 -23.62
N LYS A 72 22.11 3.48 -23.18
CA LYS A 72 21.34 2.42 -23.87
C LYS A 72 19.94 2.33 -23.29
N ASP A 73 19.00 1.81 -24.09
CA ASP A 73 17.61 1.66 -23.65
C ASP A 73 17.49 0.51 -22.65
N ILE A 74 16.52 0.60 -21.74
CA ILE A 74 16.15 -0.49 -20.82
C ILE A 74 14.71 -0.89 -21.11
N VAL A 75 14.50 -2.16 -21.46
CA VAL A 75 13.22 -2.64 -21.97
C VAL A 75 12.62 -3.67 -21.03
N THR A 76 11.35 -3.51 -20.70
CA THR A 76 10.56 -4.50 -19.95
C THR A 76 9.54 -5.12 -20.91
N GLN A 77 9.58 -6.45 -21.07
CA GLN A 77 8.57 -7.19 -21.82
C GLN A 77 7.35 -7.44 -20.93
N ILE A 78 6.16 -7.31 -21.51
CA ILE A 78 4.91 -7.71 -20.88
C ILE A 78 4.24 -8.73 -21.81
N GLU A 79 3.94 -9.90 -21.27
CA GLU A 79 3.22 -10.94 -21.99
C GLU A 79 1.97 -11.37 -21.24
N TYR A 80 1.01 -11.84 -22.00
CA TYR A 80 -0.26 -12.33 -21.49
C TYR A 80 -0.44 -13.78 -21.93
N ASP A 81 -1.09 -14.57 -21.09
CA ASP A 81 -1.52 -15.90 -21.46
C ASP A 81 -2.68 -15.87 -22.48
N ALA A 82 -3.16 -17.06 -22.88
CA ALA A 82 -4.26 -17.20 -23.83
C ALA A 82 -5.59 -16.57 -23.37
N PHE A 83 -5.74 -16.32 -22.07
CA PHE A 83 -6.91 -15.67 -21.46
C PHE A 83 -6.71 -14.17 -21.26
N GLY A 84 -5.55 -13.63 -21.63
CA GLY A 84 -5.23 -12.22 -21.54
C GLY A 84 -4.74 -11.75 -20.17
N ARG A 85 -4.28 -12.68 -19.33
CA ARG A 85 -3.80 -12.40 -17.97
C ARG A 85 -2.28 -12.32 -17.95
N GLN A 86 -1.73 -11.35 -17.21
CA GLN A 86 -0.29 -11.20 -17.02
C GLN A 86 0.19 -12.10 -15.88
N VAL A 87 0.64 -13.32 -16.25
CA VAL A 87 1.13 -14.33 -15.29
C VAL A 87 2.64 -14.27 -15.08
N LYS A 88 3.37 -13.48 -15.88
CA LYS A 88 4.81 -13.28 -15.73
C LYS A 88 5.16 -11.81 -15.58
N ASP A 89 6.04 -11.55 -14.63
CA ASP A 89 6.59 -10.22 -14.35
C ASP A 89 8.10 -10.25 -14.64
N TYR A 90 8.50 -9.77 -15.82
CA TYR A 90 9.89 -9.79 -16.29
C TYR A 90 10.75 -8.68 -15.65
N LEU A 91 12.02 -8.98 -15.40
CA LEU A 91 13.02 -7.98 -15.08
C LEU A 91 13.30 -7.09 -16.29
N PRO A 92 13.54 -5.78 -16.10
CA PRO A 92 13.92 -4.87 -17.17
C PRO A 92 15.27 -5.26 -17.77
N VAL A 93 15.35 -5.50 -19.08
CA VAL A 93 16.58 -5.90 -19.77
C VAL A 93 17.25 -4.66 -20.39
N PRO A 94 18.46 -4.28 -19.94
CA PRO A 94 19.31 -3.33 -20.66
C PRO A 94 19.60 -3.85 -22.07
N GLN A 95 19.40 -3.03 -23.09
CA GLN A 95 19.61 -3.40 -24.49
C GLN A 95 21.08 -3.18 -24.89
N SER A 96 21.49 -3.80 -26.00
CA SER A 96 22.87 -3.69 -26.51
C SER A 96 23.19 -2.29 -27.06
N GLY A 97 22.16 -1.52 -27.44
CA GLY A 97 22.24 -0.13 -27.88
C GLY A 97 20.96 0.65 -27.55
N THR A 98 20.76 1.79 -28.22
CA THR A 98 19.54 2.59 -28.13
C THR A 98 18.87 2.66 -29.50
N GLN A 99 17.54 2.60 -29.50
CA GLN A 99 16.69 2.87 -30.66
C GLN A 99 15.88 4.16 -30.45
N ASN A 100 16.33 5.03 -29.52
CA ASN A 100 15.66 6.27 -29.13
C ASN A 100 14.17 6.05 -28.78
N GLY A 101 13.87 4.95 -28.10
CA GLY A 101 12.51 4.62 -27.67
C GLY A 101 11.67 3.83 -28.65
N ALA A 102 12.21 3.47 -29.83
CA ALA A 102 11.51 2.58 -30.75
C ALA A 102 11.25 1.19 -30.14
N ILE A 103 10.23 0.49 -30.65
CA ILE A 103 9.90 -0.85 -30.21
C ILE A 103 11.06 -1.79 -30.50
N VAL A 104 11.47 -2.57 -29.50
CA VAL A 104 12.57 -3.52 -29.64
C VAL A 104 11.98 -4.89 -30.03
N PRO A 105 12.29 -5.45 -31.21
CA PRO A 105 11.66 -6.69 -31.69
C PRO A 105 11.97 -7.93 -30.85
N ASN A 106 13.17 -8.02 -30.28
CA ASN A 106 13.58 -9.12 -29.39
C ASN A 106 14.13 -8.56 -28.07
N PRO A 107 13.25 -8.11 -27.15
CA PRO A 107 13.66 -7.41 -25.94
C PRO A 107 14.43 -8.32 -24.95
N LEU A 108 14.19 -9.63 -24.99
CA LEU A 108 14.88 -10.62 -24.15
C LEU A 108 16.20 -11.11 -24.77
N GLY A 109 16.52 -10.74 -26.01
CA GLY A 109 17.72 -11.24 -26.70
C GLY A 109 19.03 -10.90 -25.99
N ASN A 110 19.06 -9.80 -25.22
CA ASN A 110 20.22 -9.41 -24.42
C ASN A 110 20.14 -9.90 -22.95
N ALA A 111 19.08 -10.59 -22.54
CA ALA A 111 18.89 -11.00 -21.15
C ALA A 111 20.05 -11.86 -20.66
N SER A 112 20.51 -12.82 -21.46
CA SER A 112 21.59 -13.73 -21.04
C SER A 112 22.95 -13.05 -20.87
N SER A 113 23.21 -11.92 -21.53
CA SER A 113 24.46 -11.17 -21.30
C SER A 113 24.43 -10.38 -19.99
N VAL A 114 23.23 -10.03 -19.51
CA VAL A 114 23.02 -9.23 -18.30
C VAL A 114 22.79 -10.11 -17.07
N TYR A 115 21.99 -11.16 -17.23
CA TYR A 115 21.51 -12.02 -16.14
C TYR A 115 22.05 -13.46 -16.22
N GLY A 116 22.85 -13.80 -17.23
CA GLY A 116 23.35 -15.16 -17.41
C GLY A 116 22.24 -16.16 -17.76
N SER A 117 22.28 -17.33 -17.13
CA SER A 117 21.26 -18.37 -17.29
C SER A 117 20.11 -18.28 -16.29
N GLU A 118 19.97 -17.16 -15.58
CA GLU A 118 18.93 -16.99 -14.55
C GLU A 118 17.52 -16.86 -15.12
N LYS A 119 16.54 -17.35 -14.38
CA LYS A 119 15.12 -17.05 -14.62
C LYS A 119 14.87 -15.57 -14.34
N ILE A 120 14.64 -14.77 -15.38
CA ILE A 120 14.47 -13.30 -15.26
C ILE A 120 13.02 -12.83 -15.08
N TYR A 121 12.12 -13.71 -14.63
CA TYR A 121 10.73 -13.32 -14.38
C TYR A 121 10.18 -14.03 -13.15
N ALA A 122 9.34 -13.33 -12.41
CA ALA A 122 8.45 -13.96 -11.45
C ALA A 122 7.24 -14.54 -12.20
N GLU A 123 6.71 -15.65 -11.72
CA GLU A 123 5.62 -16.38 -12.39
C GLU A 123 4.51 -16.68 -11.39
N LYS A 124 3.26 -16.42 -11.80
CA LYS A 124 2.05 -16.70 -11.04
C LYS A 124 1.32 -17.85 -11.70
N VAL A 125 1.08 -18.90 -10.93
CA VAL A 125 0.19 -20.00 -11.32
C VAL A 125 -1.17 -19.70 -10.72
N LEU A 126 -2.18 -19.55 -11.57
CA LEU A 126 -3.55 -19.26 -11.18
C LEU A 126 -4.36 -20.57 -11.04
N GLU A 127 -5.41 -20.54 -10.25
CA GLU A 127 -6.38 -21.64 -10.22
C GLU A 127 -7.17 -21.75 -11.53
N ASN A 128 -7.57 -22.96 -11.88
CA ASN A 128 -8.49 -23.21 -13.00
C ASN A 128 -9.94 -22.92 -12.59
N SER A 129 -10.21 -21.69 -12.15
CA SER A 129 -11.54 -21.22 -11.76
C SER A 129 -11.77 -19.81 -12.31
N PRO A 130 -13.02 -19.41 -12.60
CA PRO A 130 -13.34 -18.07 -13.09
C PRO A 130 -12.89 -16.92 -12.17
N LEU A 131 -12.50 -17.22 -10.93
CA LEU A 131 -12.02 -16.23 -9.96
C LEU A 131 -10.54 -15.86 -10.17
N ASP A 132 -9.78 -16.61 -10.98
CA ASP A 132 -8.38 -16.33 -11.32
C ASP A 132 -7.48 -16.07 -10.09
N ARG A 133 -7.74 -16.75 -8.98
CA ARG A 133 -6.94 -16.61 -7.76
C ARG A 133 -5.55 -17.24 -7.93
N ILE A 134 -4.54 -16.62 -7.33
CA ILE A 134 -3.16 -17.12 -7.38
C ILE A 134 -3.08 -18.37 -6.50
N GLN A 135 -2.61 -19.50 -7.04
CA GLN A 135 -2.29 -20.69 -6.27
C GLN A 135 -0.82 -20.76 -5.91
N GLN A 136 0.06 -20.32 -6.82
CA GLN A 136 1.49 -20.31 -6.58
C GLN A 136 2.12 -19.06 -7.16
N GLN A 137 3.18 -18.59 -6.52
CA GLN A 137 4.05 -17.55 -7.06
C GLN A 137 5.51 -17.99 -6.92
N VAL A 138 6.22 -18.00 -8.03
CA VAL A 138 7.64 -18.32 -8.11
C VAL A 138 8.40 -17.02 -8.35
N GLN A 139 9.40 -16.74 -7.53
CA GLN A 139 10.23 -15.54 -7.68
C GLN A 139 11.22 -15.66 -8.85
N VAL A 140 11.84 -14.54 -9.20
CA VAL A 140 12.97 -14.48 -10.15
C VAL A 140 14.15 -15.32 -9.64
N GLY A 141 14.92 -15.90 -10.55
CA GLY A 141 16.11 -16.71 -10.26
C GLY A 141 15.85 -18.22 -10.29
N ASN A 142 16.87 -18.97 -10.70
CA ASN A 142 16.78 -20.43 -10.85
C ASN A 142 16.59 -21.13 -9.51
N ASP A 143 17.26 -20.66 -8.45
CA ASP A 143 17.19 -21.22 -7.10
C ASP A 143 15.77 -21.22 -6.51
N TRP A 144 14.94 -20.28 -6.96
CA TRP A 144 13.55 -20.14 -6.50
C TRP A 144 12.56 -21.00 -7.29
N SER A 145 12.98 -21.62 -8.40
CA SER A 145 12.08 -22.37 -9.30
C SER A 145 11.36 -23.52 -8.61
N ASN A 146 12.00 -24.14 -7.60
CA ASN A 146 11.44 -25.22 -6.80
C ASN A 146 10.96 -24.76 -5.42
N LYS A 147 10.92 -23.45 -5.17
CA LYS A 147 10.49 -22.84 -3.91
C LYS A 147 9.36 -21.82 -4.14
N PRO A 148 8.19 -22.25 -4.66
CA PRO A 148 7.07 -21.35 -4.83
C PRO A 148 6.48 -20.94 -3.47
N VAL A 149 6.07 -19.68 -3.36
CA VAL A 149 5.04 -19.27 -2.40
C VAL A 149 3.74 -19.96 -2.81
N LYS A 150 3.07 -20.63 -1.87
CA LYS A 150 1.81 -21.33 -2.12
C LYS A 150 0.67 -20.62 -1.41
N PHE A 151 -0.47 -20.55 -2.08
CA PHE A 151 -1.69 -19.94 -1.60
C PHE A 151 -2.81 -20.98 -1.61
N ASN A 152 -3.38 -21.24 -0.45
CA ASN A 152 -4.53 -22.13 -0.29
C ASN A 152 -5.73 -21.34 0.23
N TYR A 153 -6.90 -21.62 -0.33
CA TYR A 153 -8.16 -20.95 -0.02
C TYR A 153 -9.19 -21.98 0.42
N ASP A 154 -9.42 -22.07 1.72
CA ASP A 154 -10.31 -23.03 2.36
C ASP A 154 -11.36 -22.29 3.20
N ALA A 155 -12.20 -23.07 3.89
CA ALA A 155 -13.04 -22.57 4.97
C ALA A 155 -12.60 -23.18 6.31
N ASN A 156 -12.93 -22.53 7.42
CA ASN A 156 -12.58 -23.05 8.74
C ASN A 156 -13.29 -24.38 9.02
N VAL A 157 -12.65 -25.24 9.81
CA VAL A 157 -13.29 -26.44 10.36
C VAL A 157 -13.95 -26.15 11.71
N ASN A 158 -14.82 -27.04 12.15
CA ASN A 158 -15.53 -26.91 13.42
C ASN A 158 -14.54 -26.88 14.60
N GLY A 159 -14.65 -25.88 15.47
CA GLY A 159 -13.82 -25.78 16.67
C GLY A 159 -12.41 -25.21 16.45
N GLU A 160 -12.04 -24.84 15.22
CA GLU A 160 -10.68 -24.38 14.89
C GLU A 160 -10.37 -22.97 15.40
N VAL A 161 -11.39 -22.11 15.48
CA VAL A 161 -11.26 -20.69 15.81
C VAL A 161 -12.20 -20.35 16.96
N PHE A 162 -11.69 -19.72 18.02
CA PHE A 162 -12.53 -19.20 19.10
C PHE A 162 -13.42 -18.06 18.64
N GLN A 163 -14.66 -18.06 19.12
CA GLN A 163 -15.62 -17.00 18.86
C GLN A 163 -15.68 -16.07 20.08
N PHE A 164 -14.96 -14.96 20.01
CA PHE A 164 -15.10 -13.88 20.97
C PHE A 164 -16.25 -12.97 20.58
N ALA A 165 -17.00 -12.50 21.58
CA ALA A 165 -18.07 -11.53 21.41
C ALA A 165 -17.87 -10.35 22.35
N THR A 166 -18.47 -9.22 21.99
CA THR A 166 -18.51 -8.04 22.83
C THR A 166 -19.94 -7.68 23.22
N THR A 167 -20.06 -6.95 24.32
CA THR A 167 -21.23 -6.13 24.61
C THR A 167 -20.77 -4.68 24.73
N THR A 168 -21.21 -3.81 23.81
CA THR A 168 -20.78 -2.41 23.77
C THR A 168 -21.81 -1.45 24.35
N THR A 169 -21.35 -0.60 25.26
CA THR A 169 -22.09 0.58 25.76
C THR A 169 -21.38 1.87 25.35
N TRP A 170 -22.02 3.02 25.59
CA TRP A 170 -21.42 4.33 25.34
C TRP A 170 -21.09 5.02 26.66
N VAL A 171 -19.82 5.39 26.83
CA VAL A 171 -19.32 6.12 28.00
C VAL A 171 -18.56 7.33 27.47
N ASP A 172 -18.90 8.52 27.96
CA ASP A 172 -18.21 9.76 27.57
C ASP A 172 -18.19 10.03 26.05
N ASN A 173 -19.26 9.69 25.32
CA ASN A 173 -19.32 9.76 23.85
C ASN A 173 -18.29 8.88 23.12
N ALA A 174 -17.81 7.81 23.78
CA ALA A 174 -16.98 6.78 23.18
C ALA A 174 -17.56 5.38 23.45
N THR A 175 -17.29 4.43 22.56
CA THR A 175 -17.66 3.03 22.78
C THR A 175 -16.90 2.44 23.96
N SER A 176 -17.54 1.61 24.77
CA SER A 176 -16.92 0.81 25.82
C SER A 176 -17.40 -0.63 25.67
N SER A 177 -16.52 -1.49 25.17
CA SER A 177 -16.82 -2.91 24.91
C SER A 177 -16.37 -3.79 26.07
N VAL A 178 -17.19 -4.76 26.46
CA VAL A 178 -16.82 -5.83 27.39
C VAL A 178 -16.60 -7.11 26.60
N LEU A 179 -15.46 -7.76 26.78
CA LEU A 179 -15.08 -8.98 26.07
C LEU A 179 -15.64 -10.23 26.75
N SER A 180 -16.15 -11.17 25.96
CA SER A 180 -16.57 -12.50 26.41
C SER A 180 -16.20 -13.59 25.39
N LEU A 181 -16.10 -14.84 25.84
CA LEU A 181 -15.93 -15.99 24.97
C LEU A 181 -17.30 -16.64 24.74
N SER A 182 -17.77 -16.65 23.50
CA SER A 182 -19.07 -17.25 23.11
C SER A 182 -18.94 -18.72 22.65
N GLY A 183 -17.72 -19.25 22.57
CA GLY A 183 -17.45 -20.63 22.15
C GLY A 183 -16.43 -20.68 21.01
N THR A 184 -16.73 -21.49 19.99
CA THR A 184 -15.91 -21.63 18.77
C THR A 184 -16.78 -21.51 17.54
N PHE A 185 -16.19 -21.11 16.42
CA PHE A 185 -16.90 -21.05 15.15
C PHE A 185 -17.23 -22.46 14.64
N PRO A 186 -18.49 -22.70 14.19
CA PRO A 186 -18.84 -23.89 13.42
C PRO A 186 -18.06 -23.97 12.10
N ALA A 187 -18.04 -25.14 11.47
CA ALA A 187 -17.41 -25.32 10.17
C ALA A 187 -18.03 -24.40 9.10
N ASN A 188 -17.21 -23.98 8.14
CA ASN A 188 -17.60 -23.21 6.95
C ASN A 188 -18.21 -21.82 7.22
N GLN A 189 -17.82 -21.17 8.32
CA GLN A 189 -18.29 -19.82 8.69
C GLN A 189 -17.27 -18.71 8.36
N LEU A 190 -15.99 -19.05 8.27
CA LEU A 190 -14.88 -18.16 8.02
C LEU A 190 -14.09 -18.62 6.79
N TYR A 191 -13.65 -17.66 5.99
CA TYR A 191 -12.66 -17.89 4.95
C TYR A 191 -11.30 -18.14 5.59
N LYS A 192 -10.62 -19.21 5.19
CA LYS A 192 -9.29 -19.60 5.66
C LYS A 192 -8.30 -19.44 4.50
N ASN A 193 -7.44 -18.44 4.60
CA ASN A 193 -6.40 -18.20 3.61
C ASN A 193 -5.06 -18.63 4.20
N THR A 194 -4.40 -19.59 3.56
CA THR A 194 -3.09 -20.09 3.99
C THR A 194 -2.04 -19.67 2.97
N VAL A 195 -0.96 -19.05 3.46
CA VAL A 195 0.23 -18.71 2.68
C VAL A 195 1.40 -19.50 3.24
N THR A 196 2.02 -20.32 2.38
CA THR A 196 3.29 -20.98 2.66
C THR A 196 4.37 -20.23 1.91
N ASP A 197 5.34 -19.68 2.63
CA ASP A 197 6.47 -18.99 2.01
C ASP A 197 7.46 -19.97 1.37
N GLU A 198 8.47 -19.42 0.70
CA GLU A 198 9.48 -20.17 -0.02
C GLU A 198 10.35 -21.07 0.88
N ASP A 199 10.39 -20.79 2.18
CA ASP A 199 11.12 -21.57 3.20
C ASP A 199 10.21 -22.58 3.92
N GLY A 200 8.91 -22.61 3.59
CA GLY A 200 7.94 -23.53 4.16
C GLY A 200 7.23 -23.03 5.43
N ASN A 201 7.43 -21.78 5.84
CA ASN A 201 6.70 -21.21 6.97
C ASN A 201 5.26 -20.91 6.56
N ILE A 202 4.34 -21.22 7.47
CA ILE A 202 2.91 -21.16 7.21
C ILE A 202 2.30 -19.99 7.99
N ASN A 203 1.63 -19.11 7.25
CA ASN A 203 0.78 -18.05 7.80
C ASN A 203 -0.66 -18.31 7.39
N ILE A 204 -1.59 -18.25 8.34
CA ILE A 204 -3.02 -18.50 8.10
C ILE A 204 -3.84 -17.32 8.60
N GLU A 205 -4.71 -16.80 7.75
CA GLU A 205 -5.69 -15.77 8.12
C GLU A 205 -7.10 -16.33 8.01
N TYR A 206 -7.89 -16.11 9.07
CA TYR A 206 -9.32 -16.40 9.09
C TYR A 206 -10.09 -15.10 8.97
N LYS A 207 -10.99 -15.00 7.99
CA LYS A 207 -11.80 -13.80 7.74
C LYS A 207 -13.29 -14.12 7.80
N ASN A 208 -14.07 -13.20 8.36
CA ASN A 208 -15.54 -13.31 8.31
C ASN A 208 -16.09 -12.88 6.92
N GLY A 209 -17.40 -13.00 6.73
CA GLY A 209 -18.07 -12.59 5.48
C GLY A 209 -17.95 -11.10 5.12
N LYS A 210 -17.52 -10.24 6.05
CA LYS A 210 -17.28 -8.80 5.82
C LYS A 210 -15.81 -8.51 5.44
N GLY A 211 -14.96 -9.53 5.36
CA GLY A 211 -13.53 -9.40 5.07
C GLY A 211 -12.66 -8.99 6.26
N GLN A 212 -13.23 -8.91 7.47
CA GLN A 212 -12.48 -8.64 8.70
C GLN A 212 -11.71 -9.89 9.13
N ILE A 213 -10.42 -9.73 9.50
CA ILE A 213 -9.61 -10.82 10.05
C ILE A 213 -10.11 -11.13 11.45
N ILE A 214 -10.47 -12.37 11.74
CA ILE A 214 -10.88 -12.84 13.07
C ILE A 214 -9.69 -13.44 13.83
N MET A 215 -8.85 -14.20 13.13
CA MET A 215 -7.64 -14.79 13.68
C MET A 215 -6.53 -14.77 12.64
N ALA A 216 -5.33 -14.37 13.05
CA ALA A 216 -4.10 -14.59 12.31
C ALA A 216 -3.24 -15.59 13.07
N ARG A 217 -2.82 -16.67 12.40
CA ARG A 217 -1.97 -17.73 12.93
C ARG A 217 -0.65 -17.70 12.20
N LYS A 218 0.46 -17.58 12.95
CA LYS A 218 1.82 -17.68 12.42
C LYS A 218 2.54 -18.87 13.01
N HIS A 219 3.24 -19.63 12.19
CA HIS A 219 4.14 -20.68 12.66
C HIS A 219 5.55 -20.10 12.85
N ASP A 220 6.14 -20.24 14.05
CA ASP A 220 7.49 -19.74 14.35
C ASP A 220 8.60 -20.81 14.15
N GLY A 221 8.25 -21.94 13.53
CA GLY A 221 9.12 -23.09 13.35
C GLY A 221 8.93 -24.17 14.44
N THR A 222 8.37 -23.82 15.60
CA THR A 222 8.11 -24.77 16.71
C THR A 222 6.66 -24.79 17.15
N PHE A 223 6.00 -23.63 17.21
CA PHE A 223 4.63 -23.45 17.68
C PHE A 223 3.83 -22.53 16.78
N TYR A 224 2.51 -22.68 16.85
CA TYR A 224 1.57 -21.71 16.29
C TYR A 224 1.30 -20.59 17.30
N ASN A 225 1.43 -19.36 16.82
CA ASN A 225 1.07 -18.14 17.55
C ASN A 225 -0.19 -17.54 16.92
N ASP A 226 -1.29 -17.60 17.67
CA ASP A 226 -2.57 -17.05 17.23
C ASP A 226 -2.76 -15.65 17.80
N THR A 227 -3.28 -14.76 16.96
CA THR A 227 -3.69 -13.41 17.34
C THR A 227 -5.13 -13.23 16.91
N TYR A 228 -6.00 -12.96 17.88
CA TYR A 228 -7.42 -12.75 17.64
C TYR A 228 -7.74 -11.27 17.55
N TYR A 229 -8.62 -10.93 16.62
CA TYR A 229 -9.12 -9.58 16.37
C TYR A 229 -10.61 -9.60 16.63
N VAL A 230 -11.05 -8.86 17.64
CA VAL A 230 -12.44 -8.88 18.12
C VAL A 230 -13.07 -7.56 17.77
N TYR A 231 -14.15 -7.62 16.99
CA TYR A 231 -14.91 -6.46 16.56
C TYR A 231 -16.15 -6.31 17.42
N ASN A 232 -16.54 -5.06 17.65
CA ASN A 232 -17.80 -4.74 18.29
C ASN A 232 -18.99 -4.82 17.33
N GLU A 233 -20.19 -4.62 17.87
CA GLU A 233 -21.47 -4.62 17.18
C GLU A 233 -21.59 -3.53 16.09
N TYR A 234 -20.64 -2.58 16.07
CA TYR A 234 -20.50 -1.52 15.07
C TYR A 234 -19.40 -1.80 14.03
N ASP A 235 -18.90 -3.04 13.96
CA ASP A 235 -17.82 -3.48 13.05
C ASP A 235 -16.46 -2.79 13.30
N GLN A 236 -16.26 -2.23 14.49
CA GLN A 236 -15.01 -1.58 14.89
C GLN A 236 -14.13 -2.55 15.69
N LEU A 237 -12.83 -2.56 15.43
CA LEU A 237 -11.88 -3.42 16.16
C LEU A 237 -11.81 -2.99 17.62
N ALA A 238 -12.40 -3.74 18.54
CA ALA A 238 -12.45 -3.41 19.96
C ALA A 238 -11.25 -3.98 20.74
N PHE A 239 -10.81 -5.20 20.39
CA PHE A 239 -9.69 -5.86 21.06
C PHE A 239 -8.78 -6.59 20.09
N VAL A 240 -7.49 -6.66 20.44
CA VAL A 240 -6.55 -7.63 19.84
C VAL A 240 -5.94 -8.46 20.96
N LEU A 241 -6.11 -9.78 20.87
CA LEU A 241 -5.65 -10.74 21.87
C LEU A 241 -4.48 -11.54 21.30
N PRO A 242 -3.28 -11.44 21.90
CA PRO A 242 -2.17 -12.32 21.54
C PRO A 242 -2.36 -13.72 22.14
N GLN A 243 -1.60 -14.70 21.62
CA GLN A 243 -1.61 -16.11 22.06
C GLN A 243 -1.59 -16.29 23.57
N LYS A 244 -0.78 -15.49 24.28
CA LYS A 244 -0.62 -15.57 25.73
C LYS A 244 -1.91 -15.24 26.51
N ALA A 245 -2.83 -14.48 25.93
CA ALA A 245 -4.09 -14.10 26.57
C ALA A 245 -5.18 -15.18 26.45
N LEU A 246 -5.08 -16.11 25.50
CA LEU A 246 -6.18 -17.01 25.12
C LEU A 246 -6.51 -18.09 26.16
N PHE A 247 -5.51 -18.52 26.94
CA PHE A 247 -5.65 -19.62 27.90
C PHE A 247 -5.84 -19.14 29.35
N GLN A 248 -6.27 -17.90 29.52
CA GLN A 248 -6.46 -17.27 30.83
C GLN A 248 -7.88 -16.72 30.95
N SER A 249 -8.38 -16.63 32.18
CA SER A 249 -9.69 -16.02 32.44
C SER A 249 -9.69 -14.55 32.04
N ILE A 250 -10.71 -14.14 31.28
CA ILE A 250 -10.89 -12.75 30.86
C ILE A 250 -11.15 -11.90 32.12
N THR A 251 -10.16 -11.09 32.48
CA THR A 251 -10.18 -10.17 33.63
C THR A 251 -9.60 -8.83 33.21
N ASP A 252 -9.90 -7.76 33.94
CA ASP A 252 -9.33 -6.45 33.65
C ASP A 252 -7.80 -6.46 33.69
N THR A 253 -7.20 -7.22 34.62
CA THR A 253 -5.74 -7.40 34.68
C THR A 253 -5.20 -8.03 33.40
N LEU A 254 -5.81 -9.13 32.93
CA LEU A 254 -5.42 -9.77 31.66
C LEU A 254 -5.49 -8.78 30.49
N LEU A 255 -6.63 -8.09 30.36
CA LEU A 255 -6.86 -7.17 29.25
C LEU A 255 -5.89 -5.99 29.27
N ASN A 256 -5.53 -5.50 30.46
CA ASN A 256 -4.61 -4.38 30.62
C ASN A 256 -3.15 -4.77 30.39
N ASP A 257 -2.77 -5.98 30.76
CA ASP A 257 -1.38 -6.44 30.71
C ASP A 257 -1.02 -7.04 29.35
N LEU A 258 -1.97 -7.68 28.65
CA LEU A 258 -1.69 -8.48 27.46
C LEU A 258 -2.49 -8.07 26.21
N CYS A 259 -3.61 -7.36 26.32
CA CYS A 259 -4.48 -7.10 25.17
C CYS A 259 -4.41 -5.64 24.71
N TYR A 260 -4.63 -5.43 23.42
CA TYR A 260 -4.91 -4.10 22.88
C TYR A 260 -6.40 -3.83 23.01
N GLN A 261 -6.76 -2.60 23.40
CA GLN A 261 -8.14 -2.18 23.60
C GLN A 261 -8.36 -0.85 22.87
N TYR A 262 -9.50 -0.72 22.21
CA TYR A 262 -9.82 0.44 21.38
C TYR A 262 -11.24 0.93 21.62
N ARG A 263 -11.42 2.25 21.54
CA ARG A 263 -12.70 2.92 21.71
C ARG A 263 -12.87 4.01 20.67
N TYR A 264 -14.08 4.11 20.15
CA TYR A 264 -14.41 4.98 19.02
C TYR A 264 -15.50 5.97 19.39
N ASP A 265 -15.49 7.15 18.77
CA ASP A 265 -16.59 8.10 18.91
C ASP A 265 -17.79 7.74 18.01
N GLY A 266 -18.86 8.54 18.10
CA GLY A 266 -20.05 8.39 17.27
C GLY A 266 -19.84 8.50 15.75
N ARG A 267 -18.63 8.90 15.31
CA ARG A 267 -18.24 8.97 13.89
C ARG A 267 -17.29 7.83 13.49
N GLY A 268 -17.00 6.90 14.40
CA GLY A 268 -16.09 5.78 14.16
C GLY A 268 -14.60 6.16 14.17
N ARG A 269 -14.24 7.32 14.75
CA ARG A 269 -12.84 7.72 14.90
C ARG A 269 -12.29 7.14 16.21
N LEU A 270 -11.07 6.61 16.18
CA LEU A 270 -10.40 6.06 17.37
C LEU A 270 -10.10 7.20 18.36
N VAL A 271 -10.78 7.23 19.50
CA VAL A 271 -10.65 8.31 20.50
C VAL A 271 -9.94 7.89 21.77
N GLU A 272 -9.92 6.58 22.08
CA GLU A 272 -9.14 6.05 23.19
C GLU A 272 -8.55 4.71 22.77
N LYS A 273 -7.27 4.49 23.08
CA LYS A 273 -6.64 3.18 22.93
C LYS A 273 -5.80 2.84 24.14
N LYS A 274 -5.67 1.56 24.44
CA LYS A 274 -4.78 1.04 25.46
C LYS A 274 -3.94 -0.09 24.87
N LEU A 275 -2.63 0.02 25.04
CA LEU A 275 -1.70 -1.02 24.66
C LEU A 275 -1.35 -1.88 25.89
N PRO A 276 -0.97 -3.16 25.68
CA PRO A 276 -0.51 -4.03 26.75
C PRO A 276 0.58 -3.37 27.59
N GLY A 277 0.40 -3.33 28.92
CA GLY A 277 1.36 -2.74 29.86
C GLY A 277 1.49 -1.21 29.81
N LYS A 278 0.69 -0.51 28.99
CA LYS A 278 0.59 0.96 28.97
C LYS A 278 -0.75 1.43 29.56
N GLY A 279 -0.80 2.70 29.95
CA GLY A 279 -2.06 3.36 30.27
C GLY A 279 -2.86 3.75 29.01
N TRP A 280 -4.05 4.30 29.22
CA TRP A 280 -4.90 4.81 28.13
C TRP A 280 -4.25 6.01 27.44
N GLU A 281 -4.31 6.02 26.12
CA GLU A 281 -4.00 7.15 25.25
C GLU A 281 -5.30 7.71 24.69
N TYR A 282 -5.45 9.03 24.73
CA TYR A 282 -6.65 9.76 24.32
C TYR A 282 -6.36 10.61 23.09
N MET A 283 -7.33 10.69 22.19
CA MET A 283 -7.28 11.48 20.96
C MET A 283 -8.47 12.42 20.86
N ILE A 284 -8.23 13.61 20.32
CA ILE A 284 -9.25 14.63 20.07
C ILE A 284 -9.11 15.13 18.65
N TYR A 285 -10.23 15.22 17.96
CA TYR A 285 -10.28 15.60 16.56
C TYR A 285 -11.06 16.90 16.36
N ASP A 286 -10.63 17.70 15.40
CA ASP A 286 -11.39 18.87 14.96
C ASP A 286 -12.54 18.50 14.00
N LYS A 287 -13.24 19.53 13.49
CA LYS A 287 -14.33 19.36 12.51
C LYS A 287 -13.86 18.92 11.12
N ALA A 288 -12.57 19.02 10.81
CA ALA A 288 -11.98 18.55 9.57
C ALA A 288 -11.38 17.14 9.72
N ASP A 289 -11.71 16.44 10.81
CA ASP A 289 -11.23 15.08 11.12
C ASP A 289 -9.71 14.98 11.30
N ARG A 290 -9.06 16.08 11.70
CA ARG A 290 -7.63 16.10 12.01
C ARG A 290 -7.42 15.92 13.51
N LEU A 291 -6.41 15.15 13.86
CA LEU A 291 -6.00 14.91 15.25
C LEU A 291 -5.33 16.16 15.80
N VAL A 292 -6.01 16.89 16.68
CA VAL A 292 -5.52 18.18 17.21
C VAL A 292 -4.98 18.08 18.62
N MET A 293 -5.38 17.07 19.39
CA MET A 293 -4.81 16.83 20.72
C MET A 293 -4.64 15.35 21.00
N THR A 294 -3.55 15.02 21.70
CA THR A 294 -3.29 13.69 22.25
C THR A 294 -2.81 13.77 23.69
N GLN A 295 -3.13 12.75 24.47
CA GLN A 295 -2.65 12.61 25.84
C GLN A 295 -2.42 11.14 26.14
N ASP A 296 -1.19 10.80 26.52
CA ASP A 296 -0.87 9.49 27.08
C ASP A 296 -0.99 9.52 28.62
N ALA A 297 -0.74 8.38 29.26
CA ALA A 297 -0.84 8.26 30.71
C ALA A 297 0.16 9.14 31.48
N ASN A 298 1.33 9.42 30.92
CA ASN A 298 2.36 10.24 31.55
C ASN A 298 2.00 11.72 31.47
N LEU A 299 1.52 12.19 30.32
CA LEU A 299 1.00 13.54 30.17
C LEU A 299 -0.26 13.75 31.03
N LYS A 300 -1.12 12.72 31.13
CA LYS A 300 -2.30 12.76 31.99
C LYS A 300 -1.96 12.95 33.47
N SER A 301 -0.92 12.31 33.98
CA SER A 301 -0.54 12.40 35.40
C SER A 301 -0.08 13.82 35.82
N ILE A 302 0.34 14.62 34.85
CA ILE A 302 0.75 16.03 35.03
C ILE A 302 -0.21 17.03 34.37
N ASN A 303 -1.43 16.58 34.01
CA ASN A 303 -2.48 17.38 33.36
C ASN A 303 -2.00 18.11 32.10
N GLN A 304 -1.25 17.44 31.24
CA GLN A 304 -0.74 17.98 29.99
C GLN A 304 -1.36 17.30 28.77
N TRP A 305 -1.44 18.04 27.66
CA TRP A 305 -1.86 17.55 26.36
C TRP A 305 -0.84 17.97 25.30
N MET A 306 -0.50 17.06 24.39
CA MET A 306 0.23 17.41 23.19
C MET A 306 -0.77 17.89 22.13
N ILE A 307 -0.57 19.11 21.63
CA ILE A 307 -1.41 19.73 20.60
C ILE A 307 -0.70 19.74 19.25
N THR A 308 -1.50 19.65 18.18
CA THR A 308 -1.05 19.83 16.80
C THR A 308 -1.95 20.85 16.13
N GLU A 309 -1.34 21.92 15.64
CA GLU A 309 -2.02 23.00 14.93
C GLU A 309 -1.73 22.92 13.43
N TYR A 310 -2.75 23.15 12.61
CA TYR A 310 -2.69 22.97 11.17
C TYR A 310 -2.91 24.29 10.44
N ASP A 311 -2.28 24.44 9.27
CA ASP A 311 -2.65 25.49 8.34
C ASP A 311 -3.86 25.10 7.46
N ALA A 312 -4.38 26.06 6.70
CA ALA A 312 -5.51 25.86 5.80
C ALA A 312 -5.26 24.83 4.68
N LEU A 313 -4.01 24.42 4.46
CA LEU A 313 -3.62 23.40 3.48
C LEU A 313 -3.39 22.03 4.13
N ASN A 314 -3.87 21.82 5.36
CA ASN A 314 -3.72 20.60 6.16
C ASN A 314 -2.27 20.21 6.46
N ARG A 315 -1.34 21.18 6.48
CA ARG A 315 0.04 20.94 6.90
C ARG A 315 0.16 21.27 8.38
N VAL A 316 0.97 20.50 9.10
CA VAL A 316 1.33 20.84 10.49
C VAL A 316 2.04 22.18 10.48
N ALA A 317 1.46 23.15 11.18
CA ALA A 317 2.03 24.48 11.32
C ALA A 317 2.91 24.53 12.58
N TYR A 318 2.46 23.99 13.72
CA TYR A 318 3.31 23.69 14.87
C TYR A 318 2.69 22.62 15.79
N THR A 319 3.51 22.13 16.72
CA THR A 319 3.11 21.24 17.81
C THR A 319 3.54 21.84 19.14
N GLY A 320 2.84 21.52 20.24
CA GLY A 320 3.19 22.03 21.56
C GLY A 320 2.61 21.20 22.70
N ILE A 321 2.92 21.58 23.93
CA ILE A 321 2.33 21.02 25.14
C ILE A 321 1.53 22.11 25.84
N ILE A 322 0.30 21.80 26.22
CA ILE A 322 -0.55 22.68 27.04
C ILE A 322 -0.87 22.01 28.37
N TYR A 323 -1.04 22.82 29.40
CA TYR A 323 -1.60 22.36 30.68
C TYR A 323 -3.13 22.46 30.64
N ASN A 324 -3.82 21.33 30.79
CA ASN A 324 -5.27 21.27 30.88
C ASN A 324 -5.72 19.98 31.60
N SER A 325 -6.49 20.13 32.68
CA SER A 325 -7.01 19.02 33.49
C SER A 325 -8.39 18.51 33.06
N ALA A 326 -9.00 19.09 32.01
CA ALA A 326 -10.29 18.64 31.51
C ALA A 326 -10.21 17.23 30.90
N SER A 327 -11.33 16.50 30.97
CA SER A 327 -11.44 15.18 30.35
C SER A 327 -11.40 15.27 28.82
N ARG A 328 -11.03 14.16 28.16
CA ARG A 328 -11.09 14.06 26.70
C ARG A 328 -12.46 14.46 26.15
N ASN A 329 -13.55 13.99 26.77
CA ASN A 329 -14.91 14.32 26.33
C ASN A 329 -15.21 15.83 26.43
N GLY A 330 -14.82 16.46 27.55
CA GLY A 330 -14.98 17.90 27.72
C GLY A 330 -14.21 18.71 26.68
N LEU A 331 -12.94 18.35 26.44
CA LEU A 331 -12.11 19.00 25.43
C LEU A 331 -12.60 18.72 24.00
N GLN A 332 -13.08 17.52 23.71
CA GLN A 332 -13.70 17.20 22.43
C GLN A 332 -14.94 18.08 22.20
N GLY A 333 -15.77 18.28 23.22
CA GLY A 333 -16.90 19.21 23.17
C GLY A 333 -16.47 20.65 22.88
N TYR A 334 -15.41 21.13 23.56
CA TYR A 334 -14.84 22.45 23.31
C TYR A 334 -14.34 22.58 21.87
N VAL A 335 -13.47 21.69 21.41
CA VAL A 335 -12.91 21.71 20.04
C VAL A 335 -14.03 21.64 19.00
N SER A 336 -15.05 20.81 19.21
CA SER A 336 -16.20 20.71 18.31
C SER A 336 -17.08 21.96 18.27
N ALA A 337 -16.97 22.89 19.22
CA ALA A 337 -17.69 24.17 19.17
C ALA A 337 -17.03 25.16 18.18
N TYR A 338 -15.72 25.06 17.95
CA TYR A 338 -14.96 25.98 17.10
C TYR A 338 -14.92 25.55 15.63
N PRO A 339 -14.58 26.46 14.69
CA PRO A 339 -14.25 26.08 13.31
C PRO A 339 -12.99 25.20 13.25
N PRO A 340 -12.74 24.52 12.11
CA PRO A 340 -11.52 23.76 11.92
C PRO A 340 -10.26 24.58 12.20
N ASN A 341 -9.26 23.91 12.76
CA ASN A 341 -7.97 24.48 13.10
C ASN A 341 -7.20 24.95 11.86
N ASN A 342 -7.22 26.25 11.53
CA ASN A 342 -6.54 26.77 10.34
C ASN A 342 -5.74 28.03 10.69
N ILE A 343 -4.53 27.83 11.20
CA ILE A 343 -3.66 28.94 11.58
C ILE A 343 -2.91 29.51 10.35
N LYS A 344 -2.74 30.83 10.35
CA LYS A 344 -1.93 31.52 9.33
C LYS A 344 -0.46 31.33 9.66
N ARG A 345 0.33 30.87 8.70
CA ARG A 345 1.79 30.87 8.82
C ARG A 345 2.27 32.29 8.53
N SER A 346 3.00 32.88 9.46
CA SER A 346 3.69 34.16 9.30
C SER A 346 4.85 34.03 8.33
#